data_AF-A0A847T501-F1
#
_entry.id   AF-A0A847T501-F1
#
_cell.length_a   1.000
_cell.length_b   1.000
_cell.length_c   1.000
_cell.angle_alpha   90.00
_cell.angle_beta   90.00
_cell.angle_gamma   90.00
#
_symmetry.space_group_name_H-M   'P 1'
#
loop_
_entity.id
_entity.type
_entity.pdbx_description
1 polymer ?
#
loop_
_entity_poly.entity_id
_entity_poly.type
_entity_poly.pdbx_seq_one_letter_code
_entity_poly.pdbx_strand_id
1 'polypeptide(L)'
;MSTTKFLAGAIAGLTTGIVIGMLTAPDSGDKTRKKIKSTADDWRHKINGLIGQEKEDLSELKEVFEHEITGLQDDVRQRVLKLINKSQGAFNRFKKEALS
;
A
#
# COMPACT_ATOMS: atom_id res chain seq x y z
N MET A 1 -17.34 8.41 -8.33
CA MET A 1 -17.37 8.95 -6.95
C MET A 1 -17.11 7.93 -5.82
N SER A 2 -16.98 6.61 -6.07
CA SER A 2 -16.88 5.60 -4.99
C SER A 2 -15.44 5.21 -4.56
N THR A 3 -14.43 5.32 -5.43
CA THR A 3 -13.02 5.02 -5.06
C THR A 3 -12.47 6.00 -4.02
N THR A 4 -12.85 7.27 -4.13
CA THR A 4 -12.46 8.32 -3.16
C THR A 4 -13.05 8.05 -1.77
N LYS A 5 -14.29 7.54 -1.70
CA LYS A 5 -14.95 7.20 -0.43
C LYS A 5 -14.32 5.96 0.21
N PHE A 6 -13.98 4.95 -0.59
CA PHE A 6 -13.25 3.77 -0.11
C PHE A 6 -11.84 4.14 0.39
N LEU A 7 -11.10 4.94 -0.38
CA LEU A 7 -9.77 5.43 0.02
C LEU A 7 -9.84 6.29 1.29
N ALA A 8 -10.84 7.17 1.39
CA ALA A 8 -11.06 7.99 2.57
C ALA A 8 -11.42 7.12 3.79
N GLY A 9 -12.26 6.09 3.62
CA GLY A 9 -12.59 5.14 4.68
C GLY A 9 -11.40 4.29 5.12
N ALA A 10 -10.55 3.86 4.19
CA ALA A 10 -9.32 3.13 4.49
C ALA A 10 -8.30 4.01 5.24
N ILE A 11 -8.08 5.24 4.78
CA ILE A 11 -7.18 6.19 5.45
C ILE A 11 -7.70 6.51 6.86
N ALA A 12 -9.01 6.77 6.99
CA ALA A 12 -9.64 7.00 8.30
C ALA A 12 -9.51 5.77 9.21
N GLY A 13 -9.70 4.54 8.70
CA GLY A 13 -9.54 3.32 9.48
C GLY A 13 -8.10 3.10 9.98
N LEU A 14 -7.12 3.38 9.13
CA LEU A 14 -5.69 3.26 9.49
C LEU A 14 -5.28 4.29 10.55
N THR A 15 -5.69 5.55 10.41
CA THR A 15 -5.36 6.59 11.39
C THR A 15 -6.05 6.34 12.72
N THR A 16 -7.32 5.94 12.70
CA THR A 16 -8.07 5.61 13.92
C THR A 16 -7.49 4.36 14.60
N GLY A 17 -7.05 3.36 13.83
CA GLY A 17 -6.40 2.16 14.35
C GLY A 17 -5.05 2.45 15.04
N ILE A 18 -4.24 3.36 14.49
CA ILE A 18 -2.99 3.79 15.13
C ILE A 18 -3.29 4.55 16.42
N VAL A 19 -4.28 5.46 16.42
CA VAL A 19 -4.64 6.21 17.63
C VAL A 19 -5.17 5.28 18.72
N ILE A 20 -6.07 4.34 18.40
CA ILE A 20 -6.59 3.37 19.36
C ILE A 20 -5.47 2.44 19.86
N GLY A 21 -4.62 1.93 18.97
CA GLY A 21 -3.49 1.09 19.34
C GLY A 21 -2.45 1.81 20.21
N MET A 22 -2.20 3.08 19.92
CA MET A 22 -1.27 3.94 20.66
C MET A 22 -1.85 4.41 22.00
N LEU A 23 -3.17 4.59 22.12
CA LEU A 23 -3.85 4.84 23.40
C LEU A 23 -3.92 3.57 24.27
N THR A 24 -4.04 2.40 23.65
CA THR A 24 -4.12 1.11 24.35
C THR A 24 -2.75 0.65 24.88
N ALA A 25 -1.66 0.99 24.18
CA ALA A 25 -0.29 0.70 24.60
C ALA A 25 0.56 1.97 24.70
N PRO A 26 0.63 2.63 25.87
CA PRO A 26 1.49 3.79 26.07
C PRO A 26 2.95 3.36 26.25
N ASP A 27 3.76 3.50 25.20
CA ASP A 27 5.22 3.42 25.27
C ASP A 27 5.82 4.79 25.65
N SER A 28 6.99 4.81 26.31
CA SER A 28 7.68 6.06 26.65
C SER A 28 8.06 6.86 25.40
N GLY A 29 7.80 8.18 25.37
CA GLY A 29 7.92 9.01 24.16
C GLY A 29 9.28 8.96 23.43
N ASP A 30 10.38 8.80 24.16
CA ASP A 30 11.72 8.63 23.58
C ASP A 30 11.85 7.31 22.79
N LYS A 31 11.32 6.22 23.36
CA LYS A 31 11.28 4.89 22.73
C LYS A 31 10.37 4.89 21.51
N THR A 32 9.22 5.57 21.57
CA THR A 32 8.28 5.71 20.45
C THR A 32 8.94 6.41 19.26
N ARG A 33 9.65 7.51 19.50
CA ARG A 33 10.34 8.25 18.42
C ARG A 33 11.47 7.41 17.80
N LYS A 34 12.21 6.67 18.62
CA LYS A 34 13.24 5.72 18.14
C LYS A 34 12.64 4.57 17.31
N LYS A 35 11.53 3.98 17.79
CA LYS A 35 10.81 2.91 17.08
C LYS A 35 10.26 3.39 15.75
N ILE A 36 9.58 4.54 15.72
CA ILE A 36 9.05 5.13 14.48
C ILE A 36 10.19 5.34 13.48
N LYS A 37 11.33 5.89 13.93
CA LYS A 37 12.48 6.12 13.05
C LYS A 37 13.05 4.82 12.49
N SER A 38 13.24 3.79 13.34
CA SER A 38 13.75 2.49 12.91
C SER A 38 12.77 1.80 11.94
N THR A 39 11.49 1.73 12.31
CA THR A 39 10.45 1.12 11.47
C THR A 39 10.31 1.87 10.14
N ALA A 40 10.40 3.20 10.13
CA ALA A 40 10.34 3.98 8.91
C ALA A 40 11.55 3.71 8.00
N ASP A 41 12.75 3.58 8.56
CA ASP A 41 13.96 3.30 7.78
C ASP A 41 13.93 1.87 7.20
N ASP A 42 13.47 0.89 7.98
CA ASP A 42 13.28 -0.50 7.56
C ASP A 42 12.21 -0.61 6.45
N TRP A 43 11.09 0.11 6.62
CA TRP A 43 10.03 0.20 5.60
C TRP A 43 10.54 0.85 4.34
N ARG A 44 11.33 1.92 4.45
CA ARG A 44 11.92 2.59 3.30
C ARG A 44 12.86 1.67 2.53
N HIS A 45 13.70 0.89 3.22
CA HIS A 45 14.56 -0.10 2.59
C HIS A 45 13.76 -1.21 1.91
N LYS A 46 12.74 -1.76 2.58
CA LYS A 46 11.84 -2.77 1.99
C LYS A 46 11.11 -2.23 0.76
N ILE A 47 10.54 -1.03 0.85
CA ILE A 47 9.84 -0.38 -0.26
C ILE A 47 10.81 -0.15 -1.42
N ASN A 48 12.01 0.38 -1.18
CA ASN A 48 13.02 0.54 -2.24
C ASN A 48 13.42 -0.80 -2.87
N GLY A 49 13.52 -1.88 -2.10
CA GLY A 49 13.81 -3.22 -2.60
C GLY A 49 12.67 -3.80 -3.46
N LEU A 50 11.43 -3.68 -2.97
CA LEU A 50 10.22 -4.08 -3.71
C LEU A 50 10.06 -3.27 -4.98
N ILE A 51 10.34 -1.96 -4.93
CA ILE A 51 10.33 -1.08 -6.08
C ILE A 51 11.31 -1.57 -7.17
N GLY A 52 12.41 -2.22 -6.78
CA GLY A 52 13.34 -2.84 -7.73
C GLY A 52 12.79 -4.07 -8.45
N GLN A 53 11.86 -4.80 -7.82
CA GLN A 53 11.36 -6.13 -8.27
C GLN A 53 9.87 -6.13 -8.70
N GLU A 54 9.16 -5.02 -8.51
CA GLU A 54 7.68 -4.93 -8.45
C GLU A 54 6.89 -5.31 -9.73
N LYS A 55 7.54 -5.47 -10.89
CA LYS A 55 6.78 -5.76 -12.12
C LYS A 55 6.14 -7.14 -12.10
N GLU A 56 6.82 -8.11 -11.52
CA GLU A 56 6.38 -9.52 -11.48
C GLU A 56 5.27 -9.66 -10.42
N ASP A 57 5.51 -9.16 -9.21
CA ASP A 57 4.54 -9.19 -8.10
C ASP A 57 3.22 -8.48 -8.42
N LEU A 58 3.24 -7.32 -9.08
CA LEU A 58 1.99 -6.62 -9.46
C LEU A 58 1.20 -7.36 -10.53
N SER A 59 1.89 -8.10 -11.39
CA SER A 59 1.24 -8.90 -12.43
C SER A 59 0.58 -10.13 -11.83
N GLU A 60 1.27 -10.80 -10.89
CA GLU A 60 0.76 -11.95 -10.16
C GLU A 60 -0.41 -11.57 -9.25
N LEU A 61 -0.33 -10.43 -8.56
CA LEU A 61 -1.41 -9.91 -7.73
C LEU A 61 -2.67 -9.57 -8.55
N LYS A 62 -2.48 -9.06 -9.76
CA LYS A 62 -3.58 -8.81 -10.71
C LYS A 62 -4.27 -10.12 -11.11
N GLU A 63 -3.49 -11.15 -11.41
CA GLU A 63 -3.99 -12.47 -11.84
C GLU A 63 -4.80 -13.15 -10.72
N VAL A 64 -4.28 -13.18 -9.49
CA VAL A 64 -4.99 -13.71 -8.31
C VAL A 64 -6.28 -12.93 -8.06
N PHE A 65 -6.27 -11.61 -8.20
CA PHE A 65 -7.49 -10.80 -8.03
C PHE A 65 -8.53 -11.01 -9.13
N GLU A 66 -8.10 -11.23 -10.38
CA GLU A 66 -9.01 -11.50 -11.50
C GLU A 66 -9.63 -12.90 -11.41
N HIS A 67 -8.84 -13.90 -10.99
CA HIS A 67 -9.23 -15.30 -11.07
C HIS A 67 -9.73 -15.91 -9.75
N GLU A 68 -9.13 -15.55 -8.61
CA GLU A 68 -9.32 -16.31 -7.37
C GLU A 68 -10.34 -15.68 -6.42
N ILE A 69 -10.51 -14.36 -6.50
CA ILE A 69 -11.45 -13.62 -5.66
C ILE A 69 -12.87 -13.66 -6.25
N THR A 70 -13.52 -14.81 -6.15
CA THR A 70 -14.91 -15.04 -6.63
C THR A 70 -16.00 -14.39 -5.77
N GLY A 71 -15.66 -13.86 -4.58
CA GLY A 71 -16.62 -13.25 -3.64
C GLY A 71 -16.62 -11.72 -3.57
N LEU A 72 -15.72 -11.02 -4.29
CA LEU A 72 -15.74 -9.55 -4.32
C LEU A 72 -16.73 -9.04 -5.34
N GLN A 73 -17.50 -8.02 -4.93
CA GLN A 73 -18.38 -7.28 -5.82
C GLN A 73 -17.59 -6.74 -7.03
N ASP A 74 -18.13 -6.92 -8.25
CA ASP A 74 -17.44 -6.57 -9.51
C ASP A 74 -16.95 -5.11 -9.55
N ASP A 75 -17.71 -4.20 -8.93
CA ASP A 75 -17.35 -2.78 -8.81
C ASP A 75 -16.04 -2.56 -8.03
N VAL A 76 -15.78 -3.37 -7.01
CA VAL A 76 -14.57 -3.30 -6.20
C VAL A 76 -13.41 -3.91 -6.99
N ARG A 77 -13.65 -5.08 -7.61
CA ARG A 77 -12.66 -5.75 -8.47
C ARG A 77 -12.18 -4.80 -9.57
N GLN A 78 -13.09 -4.19 -10.32
CA GLN A 78 -12.75 -3.25 -11.40
C GLN A 78 -11.98 -2.02 -10.92
N ARG A 79 -12.31 -1.48 -9.73
CA ARG A 79 -11.57 -0.34 -9.14
C ARG A 79 -10.15 -0.73 -8.76
N VAL A 80 -9.97 -1.91 -8.17
CA VAL A 80 -8.66 -2.44 -7.77
C VAL A 80 -7.80 -2.71 -9.00
N LEU A 81 -8.34 -3.38 -10.01
CA LEU A 81 -7.63 -3.63 -11.28
C LEU A 81 -7.24 -2.33 -11.99
N LYS A 82 -8.11 -1.32 -11.97
CA LYS A 82 -7.81 0.00 -12.55
C LYS A 82 -6.70 0.74 -11.80
N LEU A 83 -6.62 0.57 -10.48
CA LEU A 83 -5.53 1.12 -9.67
C LEU A 83 -4.21 0.40 -9.92
N ILE A 84 -4.23 -0.94 -10.00
CA ILE A 84 -3.05 -1.77 -10.29
C ILE A 84 -2.45 -1.39 -11.65
N ASN A 85 -3.27 -1.33 -12.70
CA ASN A 85 -2.79 -0.94 -14.04
C ASN A 85 -2.25 0.50 -14.07
N LYS A 86 -2.88 1.45 -13.36
CA LYS A 86 -2.36 2.81 -13.24
C LYS A 86 -1.03 2.86 -12.49
N SER A 87 -0.89 2.09 -11.42
CA SER A 87 0.35 1.97 -10.64
C SER A 87 1.48 1.44 -11.53
N GLN A 88 1.25 0.32 -12.22
CA GLN A 88 2.24 -0.29 -13.14
C GLN A 88 2.73 0.68 -14.22
N GLY A 89 1.83 1.51 -14.77
CA GLY A 89 2.18 2.53 -15.76
C GLY A 89 3.03 3.67 -15.19
N ALA A 90 2.70 4.17 -14.00
CA ALA A 90 3.51 5.18 -13.31
C ALA A 90 4.89 4.62 -12.91
N PHE A 91 4.90 3.37 -12.46
CA PHE A 91 6.10 2.64 -12.08
C PHE A 91 7.07 2.44 -13.26
N ASN A 92 6.55 2.03 -14.42
CA ASN A 92 7.33 1.90 -15.64
C ASN A 92 7.99 3.21 -16.06
N ARG A 93 7.31 4.35 -15.87
CA ARG A 93 7.87 5.67 -16.18
C ARG A 93 8.98 6.03 -15.20
N PHE A 94 8.74 5.86 -13.90
CA PHE A 94 9.72 6.13 -12.86
C PHE A 94 10.98 5.28 -13.03
N LYS A 95 10.84 3.99 -13.32
CA LYS A 95 11.97 3.10 -13.64
C LYS A 95 12.75 3.57 -14.88
N LYS A 96 12.04 4.00 -15.93
CA LYS A 96 12.68 4.46 -17.18
C LYS A 96 13.43 5.78 -16.99
N GLU A 97 12.97 6.61 -16.07
CA GLU A 97 13.57 7.91 -15.72
C GLU A 97 14.71 7.79 -14.69
N ALA A 98 14.65 6.80 -13.79
CA ALA A 98 15.72 6.51 -12.82
C ALA A 98 16.86 5.65 -13.39
N LEU A 99 16.63 4.95 -14.50
CA LEU A 99 17.64 4.15 -15.23
C LEU A 99 18.21 4.87 -16.46
N SER A 100 17.77 6.10 -16.74
CA SER A 100 18.28 6.95 -17.81
C SER A 100 19.12 8.09 -17.26
#